data_AF-A0A9W6XGQ9-F1
#
_entry.id   AF-A0A9W6XGQ9-F1
#
_cell.length_a   1.000
_cell.length_b   1.000
_cell.length_c   1.000
_cell.angle_alpha   90.00
_cell.angle_beta   90.00
_cell.angle_gamma   90.00
#
_symmetry.space_group_name_H-M   'P 1'
#
loop_
_entity.id
_entity.type
_entity.pdbx_description
1 polymer ?
#
loop_
_entity_poly.entity_id
_entity_poly.type
_entity_poly.pdbx_seq_one_letter_code
_entity_poly.pdbx_strand_id
1 'polypeptide(L)'
;MGTTGECPTVSHEEHDRVIAEVVAVANGRVPVIAGTGSNSTAEALRLTRAAKEHGADACLVVCPYYNKPTQKGLYAHFKAVAEVGLPVVVYNIPGRTNVNLSPQTIAELYKLPNIVAIKESTGSLDQAMEIAALCDITILSGDDNLTLPLMAMGATGVISVLSNACEYPQQT
;
A
#
# COMPACT_ATOMS: atom_id res chain seq x y z
N MET A 1 -4.61 -8.52 -4.28
CA MET A 1 -3.43 -9.41 -4.17
C MET A 1 -2.29 -8.80 -3.36
N GLY A 2 -2.37 -8.82 -2.03
CA GLY A 2 -1.26 -8.42 -1.14
C GLY A 2 -0.42 -9.61 -0.69
N THR A 3 0.53 -9.40 0.24
CA THR A 3 1.35 -10.47 0.81
C THR A 3 0.51 -11.57 1.47
N THR A 4 -0.53 -11.19 2.22
CA THR A 4 -1.48 -12.14 2.85
C THR A 4 -2.32 -12.90 1.82
N GLY A 5 -2.53 -12.32 0.64
CA GLY A 5 -3.16 -13.00 -0.50
C GLY A 5 -2.15 -13.72 -1.38
N GLU A 6 -0.94 -13.98 -0.89
CA GLU A 6 0.08 -14.81 -1.53
C GLU A 6 0.46 -14.35 -2.94
N CYS A 7 0.52 -13.03 -3.17
CA CYS A 7 0.90 -12.49 -4.48
C CYS A 7 2.20 -13.05 -5.11
N PRO A 8 3.23 -13.53 -4.36
CA PRO A 8 4.43 -14.08 -4.98
C PRO A 8 4.26 -15.47 -5.64
N THR A 9 3.19 -16.21 -5.35
CA THR A 9 3.03 -17.61 -5.78
C THR A 9 1.91 -17.84 -6.79
N VAL A 10 1.18 -16.78 -7.16
CA VAL A 10 0.15 -16.83 -8.19
C VAL A 10 0.70 -16.38 -9.54
N SER A 11 0.15 -16.92 -10.62
CA SER A 11 0.41 -16.43 -11.96
C SER A 11 -0.17 -15.03 -12.18
N HIS A 12 0.29 -14.33 -13.22
CA HIS A 12 -0.31 -13.06 -13.63
C HIS A 12 -1.80 -13.19 -14.01
N GLU A 13 -2.17 -14.30 -14.64
CA GLU A 13 -3.57 -14.56 -14.98
C GLU A 13 -4.43 -14.73 -13.72
N GLU A 14 -3.96 -15.52 -12.75
CA GLU A 14 -4.65 -15.68 -11.47
C GLU A 14 -4.73 -14.37 -10.69
N HIS A 15 -3.65 -13.58 -10.68
CA HIS A 15 -3.61 -12.27 -10.03
C HIS A 15 -4.67 -11.33 -10.61
N ASP A 16 -4.70 -11.19 -11.93
CA ASP A 16 -5.64 -10.32 -12.64
C ASP A 16 -7.10 -10.82 -12.44
N ARG A 17 -7.32 -12.14 -12.52
CA ARG A 17 -8.64 -12.76 -12.29
C ARG A 17 -9.17 -12.56 -10.87
N VAL A 18 -8.32 -12.72 -9.85
CA VAL A 18 -8.73 -12.52 -8.45
C VAL A 18 -9.12 -11.07 -8.21
N ILE A 19 -8.37 -10.10 -8.77
CA ILE A 19 -8.74 -8.69 -8.65
C ILE A 19 -10.09 -8.41 -9.33
N ALA A 20 -10.28 -8.89 -10.56
CA ALA A 20 -11.53 -8.71 -11.29
C ALA A 20 -12.73 -9.29 -10.52
N GLU A 21 -12.58 -10.49 -9.95
CA GLU A 21 -13.63 -11.13 -9.16
C GLU A 21 -13.94 -10.35 -7.88
N VAL A 22 -12.91 -9.87 -7.16
CA VAL A 22 -13.12 -9.08 -5.93
C VAL A 22 -13.82 -7.76 -6.23
N VAL A 23 -13.46 -7.07 -7.32
CA VAL A 23 -14.16 -5.84 -7.75
C VAL A 23 -15.62 -6.15 -8.10
N ALA A 24 -15.85 -7.19 -8.89
CA ALA A 24 -17.20 -7.60 -9.29
C ALA A 24 -18.08 -7.97 -8.08
N VAL A 25 -17.54 -8.73 -7.13
CA VAL A 25 -18.24 -9.13 -5.90
C VAL A 25 -18.47 -7.92 -5.00
N ALA A 26 -17.49 -7.03 -4.82
CA ALA A 26 -17.65 -5.82 -4.01
C ALA A 26 -18.79 -4.95 -4.57
N ASN A 27 -18.89 -4.83 -5.90
CA ASN A 27 -19.97 -4.13 -6.60
C ASN A 27 -20.22 -2.72 -6.04
N GLY A 28 -19.14 -1.98 -5.75
CA GLY A 28 -19.19 -0.62 -5.21
C GLY A 28 -19.67 -0.49 -3.75
N ARG A 29 -19.92 -1.59 -3.04
CA ARG A 29 -20.37 -1.54 -1.62
C ARG A 29 -19.27 -1.09 -0.66
N VAL A 30 -18.04 -1.41 -0.99
CA VAL A 30 -16.82 -1.05 -0.24
C VAL A 30 -15.69 -0.79 -1.23
N PRO A 31 -14.71 0.07 -0.90
CA PRO A 31 -13.57 0.31 -1.77
C PRO A 31 -12.69 -0.95 -1.88
N VAL A 32 -12.20 -1.23 -3.09
CA VAL A 32 -11.26 -2.32 -3.39
C VAL A 32 -9.88 -1.76 -3.68
N ILE A 33 -8.92 -2.09 -2.81
CA ILE A 33 -7.52 -1.72 -2.97
C ILE A 33 -6.75 -2.93 -3.54
N ALA A 34 -6.32 -2.84 -4.80
CA ALA A 34 -5.61 -3.91 -5.49
C ALA A 34 -4.10 -3.88 -5.17
N GLY A 35 -3.53 -4.96 -4.66
CA GLY A 35 -2.08 -5.08 -4.53
C GLY A 35 -1.39 -5.26 -5.89
N THR A 36 -0.58 -4.29 -6.30
CA THR A 36 0.05 -4.22 -7.63
C THR A 36 1.56 -3.91 -7.58
N GLY A 37 2.15 -3.91 -6.39
CA GLY A 37 3.59 -3.70 -6.23
C GLY A 37 4.44 -4.88 -6.71
N SER A 38 5.58 -4.56 -7.33
CA SER A 38 6.63 -5.50 -7.73
C SER A 38 7.99 -4.84 -7.51
N ASN A 39 9.05 -5.65 -7.41
CA ASN A 39 10.41 -5.13 -7.44
C ASN A 39 10.88 -4.71 -8.86
N SER A 40 10.06 -4.96 -9.88
CA SER A 40 10.21 -4.47 -11.25
C SER A 40 9.21 -3.34 -11.52
N THR A 41 9.70 -2.14 -11.85
CA THR A 41 8.83 -0.99 -12.17
C THR A 41 7.93 -1.28 -13.38
N ALA A 42 8.44 -1.93 -14.42
CA ALA A 42 7.66 -2.25 -15.61
C ALA A 42 6.48 -3.19 -15.28
N GLU A 43 6.71 -4.15 -14.38
CA GLU A 43 5.68 -5.08 -13.93
C GLU A 43 4.65 -4.39 -13.04
N ALA A 44 5.09 -3.57 -12.07
CA ALA A 44 4.19 -2.79 -11.23
C ALA A 44 3.27 -1.87 -12.05
N LEU A 45 3.80 -1.28 -13.14
CA LEU A 45 3.00 -0.51 -14.09
C LEU A 45 1.96 -1.36 -14.83
N ARG A 46 2.33 -2.57 -15.29
CA ARG A 46 1.39 -3.50 -15.93
C ARG A 46 0.25 -3.87 -14.99
N LEU A 47 0.59 -4.30 -13.77
CA LEU A 47 -0.37 -4.73 -12.75
C LEU A 47 -1.29 -3.58 -12.35
N THR A 48 -0.76 -2.37 -12.19
CA THR A 48 -1.56 -1.19 -11.81
C THR A 48 -2.53 -0.77 -12.92
N ARG A 49 -2.12 -0.86 -14.20
CA ARG A 49 -3.02 -0.61 -15.33
C ARG A 49 -4.13 -1.65 -15.40
N ALA A 50 -3.80 -2.94 -15.27
CA ALA A 50 -4.80 -4.02 -15.25
C ALA A 50 -5.80 -3.84 -14.10
N ALA A 51 -5.33 -3.55 -12.88
CA ALA A 51 -6.22 -3.27 -11.75
C ALA A 51 -7.15 -2.07 -12.00
N LYS A 52 -6.64 -1.01 -12.62
CA LYS A 52 -7.44 0.16 -13.01
C LYS A 52 -8.51 -0.21 -14.06
N GLU A 53 -8.15 -0.99 -15.07
CA GLU A 53 -9.07 -1.48 -16.12
C GLU A 53 -10.17 -2.38 -15.54
N HIS A 54 -9.85 -3.16 -14.51
CA HIS A 54 -10.83 -3.98 -13.78
C HIS A 54 -11.70 -3.19 -12.80
N GLY A 55 -11.44 -1.90 -12.59
CA GLY A 55 -12.27 -1.03 -11.75
C GLY A 55 -11.90 -1.01 -10.27
N ALA A 56 -10.66 -1.34 -9.90
CA ALA A 56 -10.19 -1.11 -8.53
C ALA A 56 -10.22 0.38 -8.18
N ASP A 57 -10.52 0.71 -6.92
CA ASP A 57 -10.62 2.09 -6.43
C ASP A 57 -9.24 2.70 -6.11
N ALA A 58 -8.30 1.85 -5.73
CA ALA A 58 -6.92 2.22 -5.43
C ALA A 58 -5.99 1.01 -5.65
N CYS A 59 -4.68 1.27 -5.57
CA CYS A 59 -3.67 0.22 -5.54
C CYS A 59 -2.77 0.30 -4.31
N LEU A 60 -2.34 -0.87 -3.82
CA LEU A 60 -1.36 -1.00 -2.74
C LEU A 60 -0.02 -1.42 -3.36
N VAL A 61 0.99 -0.56 -3.23
CA VAL A 61 2.28 -0.73 -3.92
C VAL A 61 3.38 -0.85 -2.88
N VAL A 62 3.94 -2.05 -2.75
CA VAL A 62 5.07 -2.32 -1.85
C VAL A 62 6.37 -1.75 -2.40
N CYS A 63 7.26 -1.29 -1.51
CA CYS A 63 8.62 -0.96 -1.90
C CYS A 63 9.29 -2.15 -2.62
N PRO A 64 10.03 -1.93 -3.72
CA PRO A 64 10.81 -2.96 -4.38
C PRO A 64 11.67 -3.76 -3.40
N TYR A 65 11.34 -5.03 -3.28
CA TYR A 65 11.98 -6.00 -2.39
C TYR A 65 13.16 -6.68 -3.07
N TYR A 66 14.10 -7.19 -2.28
CA TYR A 66 15.30 -7.91 -2.69
C TYR A 66 16.38 -7.06 -3.39
N ASN A 67 16.02 -6.27 -4.40
CA ASN A 67 16.96 -5.48 -5.20
C ASN A 67 17.42 -4.15 -4.54
N LYS A 68 16.83 -3.77 -3.39
CA LYS A 68 17.28 -2.69 -2.50
C LYS A 68 17.62 -1.37 -3.22
N PRO A 69 16.66 -0.75 -3.93
CA PRO A 69 16.91 0.51 -4.61
C PRO A 69 17.25 1.63 -3.61
N THR A 70 17.91 2.67 -4.11
CA THR A 70 18.15 3.91 -3.35
C THR A 70 16.84 4.67 -3.11
N GLN A 71 16.81 5.63 -2.18
CA GLN A 71 15.64 6.50 -1.98
C GLN A 71 15.22 7.23 -3.27
N LYS A 72 16.18 7.67 -4.09
CA LYS A 72 15.89 8.24 -5.43
C LYS A 72 15.23 7.22 -6.36
N GLY A 73 15.67 5.96 -6.30
CA GLY A 73 15.07 4.86 -7.05
C GLY A 73 13.64 4.55 -6.58
N LEU A 74 13.41 4.52 -5.26
CA LEU A 74 12.07 4.37 -4.68
C LEU A 74 11.14 5.49 -5.12
N TYR A 75 11.59 6.74 -5.02
CA TYR A 75 10.83 7.91 -5.48
C TYR A 75 10.45 7.78 -6.97
N ALA A 76 11.42 7.45 -7.83
CA ALA A 76 11.17 7.28 -9.27
C ALA A 76 10.19 6.13 -9.56
N HIS A 77 10.30 5.02 -8.83
CA HIS A 77 9.38 3.88 -8.95
C HIS A 77 7.94 4.27 -8.60
N PHE A 78 7.72 4.86 -7.43
CA PHE A 78 6.38 5.28 -6.99
C PHE A 78 5.81 6.39 -7.86
N LYS A 79 6.65 7.34 -8.30
CA LYS A 79 6.23 8.38 -9.24
C LYS A 79 5.70 7.79 -10.54
N ALA A 80 6.43 6.85 -11.14
CA ALA A 80 5.99 6.19 -12.37
C ALA A 80 4.65 5.45 -12.17
N VAL A 81 4.48 4.77 -11.04
CA VAL A 81 3.21 4.08 -10.72
C VAL A 81 2.06 5.08 -10.52
N ALA A 82 2.30 6.18 -9.81
CA ALA A 82 1.32 7.24 -9.60
C ALA A 82 0.84 7.90 -10.90
N GLU A 83 1.68 7.96 -11.94
CA GLU A 83 1.32 8.49 -13.27
C GLU A 83 0.29 7.60 -14.01
N VAL A 84 0.04 6.36 -13.58
CA VAL A 84 -1.06 5.53 -14.10
C VAL A 84 -2.43 6.14 -13.80
N GLY A 85 -2.53 6.99 -12.79
CA GLY A 85 -3.76 7.72 -12.45
C GLY A 85 -4.79 6.88 -11.69
N LEU A 86 -4.33 5.89 -10.93
CA LEU A 86 -5.13 5.19 -9.91
C LEU A 86 -4.56 5.63 -8.54
N PRO A 87 -5.39 5.96 -7.53
CA PRO A 87 -4.89 6.30 -6.20
C PRO A 87 -3.95 5.21 -5.65
N VAL A 88 -2.83 5.63 -5.08
CA VAL A 88 -1.74 4.76 -4.63
C VAL A 88 -1.63 4.85 -3.11
N VAL A 89 -1.75 3.69 -2.47
CA VAL A 89 -1.35 3.45 -1.10
C VAL A 89 0.07 2.89 -1.13
N VAL A 90 1.04 3.68 -0.67
CA VAL A 90 2.44 3.26 -0.56
C VAL A 90 2.55 2.24 0.57
N TYR A 91 3.25 1.13 0.37
CA TYR A 91 3.44 0.13 1.41
C TYR A 91 4.92 0.00 1.79
N ASN A 92 5.22 0.43 3.02
CA ASN A 92 6.55 0.39 3.61
C ASN A 92 6.64 -0.73 4.65
N ILE A 93 7.48 -1.75 4.39
CA ILE A 93 7.70 -2.91 5.26
C ILE A 93 9.15 -3.41 5.18
N PRO A 94 10.13 -2.68 5.75
CA PRO A 94 11.55 -3.01 5.63
C PRO A 94 11.88 -4.42 6.10
N GLY A 95 11.14 -4.98 7.06
CA GLY A 95 11.30 -6.37 7.50
C GLY A 95 11.10 -7.42 6.40
N ARG A 96 10.45 -7.08 5.29
CA ARG A 96 10.27 -7.95 4.11
C ARG A 96 11.00 -7.44 2.87
N THR A 97 11.09 -6.13 2.69
CA THR A 97 11.70 -5.53 1.49
C THR A 97 13.21 -5.36 1.60
N ASN A 98 13.73 -5.33 2.84
CA ASN A 98 15.11 -4.99 3.17
C ASN A 98 15.53 -3.58 2.69
N VAL A 99 14.53 -2.70 2.56
CA VAL A 99 14.70 -1.27 2.29
C VAL A 99 13.60 -0.50 3.01
N ASN A 100 13.97 0.54 3.76
CA ASN A 100 13.02 1.44 4.40
C ASN A 100 12.77 2.65 3.48
N LEU A 101 11.51 3.05 3.33
CA LEU A 101 11.17 4.33 2.71
C LEU A 101 11.21 5.42 3.78
N SER A 102 12.10 6.40 3.62
CA SER A 102 12.28 7.47 4.62
C SER A 102 11.07 8.41 4.70
N PRO A 103 10.77 8.99 5.88
CA PRO A 103 9.74 10.03 6.03
C PRO A 103 9.88 11.18 5.05
N GLN A 104 11.11 11.64 4.77
CA GLN A 104 11.38 12.70 3.80
C GLN A 104 10.98 12.28 2.38
N THR A 105 11.25 11.03 1.99
CA THR A 105 10.84 10.54 0.67
C THR A 105 9.32 10.38 0.59
N ILE A 106 8.67 9.97 1.68
CA ILE A 106 7.20 9.89 1.78
C ILE A 106 6.58 11.28 1.62
N ALA A 107 7.12 12.29 2.31
CA ALA A 107 6.65 13.67 2.18
C ALA A 107 6.83 14.24 0.77
N GLU A 108 7.94 13.91 0.08
CA GLU A 108 8.10 14.27 -1.34
C GLU A 108 7.15 13.52 -2.27
N LEU A 109 6.85 12.25 -1.98
CA LEU A 109 5.88 11.45 -2.74
C LEU A 109 4.45 12.00 -2.57
N TYR A 110 4.07 12.43 -1.37
CA TYR A 110 2.75 12.99 -1.08
C TYR A 110 2.43 14.25 -1.89
N LYS A 111 3.44 14.96 -2.40
CA LYS A 111 3.25 16.09 -3.33
C LYS A 111 2.69 15.64 -4.70
N LEU A 112 2.72 14.35 -5.01
CA LEU A 112 2.13 13.78 -6.22
C LEU A 112 0.64 13.52 -6.01
N PRO A 113 -0.26 13.94 -6.92
CA PRO A 113 -1.71 13.96 -6.68
C PRO A 113 -2.35 12.58 -6.47
N ASN A 114 -1.71 11.51 -6.94
CA ASN A 114 -2.24 10.15 -6.82
C ASN A 114 -1.61 9.36 -5.65
N ILE A 115 -0.65 9.91 -4.91
CA ILE A 115 -0.16 9.29 -3.67
C ILE A 115 -1.06 9.74 -2.52
N VAL A 116 -1.93 8.85 -2.03
CA VAL A 116 -3.02 9.24 -1.11
C VAL A 116 -2.82 8.74 0.32
N ALA A 117 -2.11 7.63 0.49
CA ALA A 117 -1.93 7.01 1.79
C ALA A 117 -0.62 6.21 1.87
N ILE A 118 -0.22 5.90 3.10
CA ILE A 118 0.84 4.94 3.40
C ILE A 118 0.32 3.85 4.33
N LYS A 119 0.53 2.59 3.94
CA LYS A 119 0.50 1.44 4.84
C LYS A 119 1.87 1.33 5.50
N GLU A 120 1.94 1.65 6.78
CA GLU A 120 3.18 1.73 7.56
C GLU A 120 3.33 0.46 8.42
N SER A 121 4.33 -0.38 8.09
CA SER A 121 4.66 -1.65 8.74
C SER A 121 6.16 -1.73 9.10
N THR A 122 6.78 -0.61 9.45
CA THR A 122 8.16 -0.59 9.99
C THR A 122 8.22 -1.08 11.43
N GLY A 123 7.10 -1.03 12.16
CA GLY A 123 7.06 -1.20 13.61
C GLY A 123 7.59 0.00 14.40
N SER A 124 7.92 1.12 13.75
CA SER A 124 8.49 2.32 14.39
C SER A 124 7.42 3.41 14.56
N LEU A 125 7.05 3.69 15.81
CA LEU A 125 6.18 4.81 16.15
C LEU A 125 6.86 6.16 15.85
N ASP A 126 8.17 6.27 16.09
CA ASP A 126 8.96 7.46 15.78
C ASP A 126 8.88 7.81 14.29
N GLN A 127 9.02 6.81 13.40
CA GLN A 127 8.92 7.03 11.96
C GLN A 127 7.50 7.48 11.56
N ALA A 128 6.47 6.87 12.14
CA ALA A 128 5.08 7.27 11.89
C ALA A 128 4.81 8.71 12.34
N MET A 129 5.34 9.12 13.50
CA MET A 129 5.25 10.49 13.99
C MET A 129 5.99 11.48 13.08
N GLU A 130 7.17 11.11 12.57
CA GLU A 130 7.92 11.95 11.66
C GLU A 130 7.19 12.14 10.32
N ILE A 131 6.54 11.09 9.79
CA ILE A 131 5.69 11.20 8.59
C ILE A 131 4.54 12.18 8.85
N ALA A 132 3.81 12.02 9.96
CA ALA A 132 2.69 12.88 10.34
C ALA A 132 3.12 14.35 10.57
N ALA A 133 4.36 14.58 11.01
CA ALA A 133 4.92 15.92 11.17
C ALA A 133 5.34 16.59 9.85
N LEU A 134 5.70 15.80 8.84
CA LEU A 134 6.19 16.30 7.55
C LEU A 134 5.10 16.49 6.50
N CYS A 135 4.00 15.73 6.57
CA CYS A 135 2.89 15.82 5.61
C CYS A 135 1.58 15.23 6.15
N ASP A 136 0.46 15.65 5.56
CA ASP A 136 -0.90 15.19 5.90
C ASP A 136 -1.31 13.92 5.16
N ILE A 137 -0.36 13.04 4.82
CA ILE A 137 -0.67 11.76 4.17
C ILE A 137 -1.50 10.88 5.12
N THR A 138 -2.51 10.18 4.60
CA THR A 138 -3.25 9.21 5.40
C THR A 138 -2.33 8.06 5.82
N ILE A 139 -2.12 7.90 7.11
CA ILE A 139 -1.35 6.78 7.67
C ILE A 139 -2.32 5.65 8.01
N LEU A 140 -2.06 4.46 7.48
CA LEU A 140 -2.74 3.22 7.80
C LEU A 140 -1.74 2.28 8.50
N SER A 141 -2.12 1.75 9.65
CA SER A 141 -1.35 0.69 10.28
C SER A 141 -1.28 -0.52 9.35
N GLY A 142 -0.09 -1.08 9.19
CA GLY A 142 0.07 -2.37 8.53
C GLY A 142 0.38 -3.53 9.46
N ASP A 143 0.43 -3.29 10.77
CA ASP A 143 0.64 -4.28 11.81
C ASP A 143 -0.50 -4.25 12.84
N ASP A 144 -1.23 -5.35 12.99
CA ASP A 144 -2.47 -5.41 13.79
C ASP A 144 -2.27 -5.03 15.27
N ASN A 145 -1.12 -5.36 15.83
CA ASN A 145 -0.75 -5.06 17.22
C ASN A 145 -0.38 -3.58 17.44
N LEU A 146 -0.08 -2.83 16.37
CA LEU A 146 0.29 -1.41 16.44
C LEU A 146 -0.84 -0.48 15.99
N THR A 147 -1.99 -1.02 15.59
CA THR A 147 -3.15 -0.23 15.19
C THR A 147 -3.56 0.79 16.25
N LEU A 148 -3.74 0.35 17.51
CA LEU A 148 -4.14 1.26 18.60
C LEU A 148 -3.14 2.41 18.83
N PRO A 149 -1.82 2.17 19.03
CA PRO A 149 -0.88 3.28 19.23
C PRO A 149 -0.74 4.18 18.00
N LEU A 150 -0.82 3.63 16.78
CA LEU A 150 -0.78 4.47 15.57
C LEU A 150 -2.03 5.36 15.45
N MET A 151 -3.22 4.83 15.75
CA MET A 151 -4.45 5.61 15.75
C MET A 151 -4.42 6.74 16.81
N ALA A 152 -3.81 6.49 17.97
CA ALA A 152 -3.63 7.51 19.01
C ALA A 152 -2.77 8.70 18.56
N MET A 153 -1.97 8.53 17.50
CA MET A 153 -1.11 9.57 16.92
C MET A 153 -1.66 10.15 15.61
N GLY A 154 -2.89 9.79 15.21
CA GLY A 154 -3.58 10.33 14.04
C GLY A 154 -3.64 9.41 12.82
N ALA A 155 -3.17 8.16 12.91
CA ALA A 155 -3.42 7.19 11.85
C ALA A 155 -4.94 6.93 11.71
N THR A 156 -5.41 6.78 10.47
CA THR A 156 -6.84 6.77 10.14
C THR A 156 -7.43 5.36 10.01
N GLY A 157 -6.61 4.31 10.14
CA GLY A 157 -7.10 2.94 10.06
C GLY A 157 -5.98 1.89 10.00
N VAL A 158 -6.35 0.69 9.54
CA VAL A 158 -5.46 -0.47 9.42
C VAL A 158 -5.76 -1.26 8.14
N ILE A 159 -4.73 -1.76 7.47
CA ILE A 159 -4.86 -2.84 6.47
C ILE A 159 -4.45 -4.15 7.17
N SER A 160 -5.45 -4.83 7.72
CA SER A 160 -5.32 -5.88 8.73
C SER A 160 -5.19 -7.29 8.16
N VAL A 161 -4.47 -8.16 8.88
CA VAL A 161 -4.56 -9.62 8.70
C VAL A 161 -5.66 -10.19 9.61
N LEU A 162 -5.68 -9.78 10.88
CA LEU A 162 -6.61 -10.26 11.90
C LEU A 162 -8.08 -10.09 11.52
N SER A 163 -8.43 -9.06 10.75
CA SER A 163 -9.81 -8.83 10.26
C SER A 163 -10.39 -9.97 9.42
N ASN A 164 -9.58 -10.90 8.93
CA ASN A 164 -10.09 -12.11 8.25
C ASN A 164 -10.68 -13.13 9.24
N ALA A 165 -10.27 -13.10 10.51
CA ALA A 165 -10.68 -14.07 11.53
C ALA A 165 -11.60 -13.46 12.59
N CYS A 166 -11.41 -12.18 12.92
CA CYS A 166 -12.19 -11.46 13.93
C CYS A 166 -12.57 -10.08 13.42
N GLU A 167 -13.84 -9.68 13.59
CA GLU A 167 -14.25 -8.30 13.33
C GLU A 167 -13.62 -7.36 14.37
N TYR A 168 -13.08 -6.22 13.92
CA TYR A 168 -12.75 -5.14 14.85
C TYR A 168 -14.06 -4.61 15.44
N PRO A 169 -14.12 -4.36 16.77
CA PRO A 169 -15.28 -3.69 17.34
C PRO A 169 -15.45 -2.35 16.62
N GLN A 170 -16.61 -2.16 15.98
CA GLN A 170 -16.93 -0.91 15.30
C GLN A 170 -16.84 0.22 16.33
N GLN A 171 -16.06 1.27 16.03
CA GLN A 171 -16.10 2.51 16.80
C GLN A 171 -17.49 3.12 16.59
N THR A 172 -18.36 2.99 17.59
CA THR A 172 -19.66 3.66 17.68
C THR A 172 -19.51 5.13 18.04
#